data_AF-A0A926VG67-F1
#
_entry.id   AF-A0A926VG67-F1
#
_cell.length_a   1.000
_cell.length_b   1.000
_cell.length_c   1.000
_cell.angle_alpha   90.00
_cell.angle_beta   90.00
_cell.angle_gamma   90.00
#
_symmetry.space_group_name_H-M   'P 1'
#
loop_
_entity.id
_entity.type
_entity.pdbx_description
1 polymer ?
#
loop_
_entity_poly.entity_id
_entity_poly.type
_entity_poly.pdbx_seq_one_letter_code
_entity_poly.pdbx_strand_id
1 'polypeptide(L)' 'MTVEELKAIITQVVDERLRQERQSSIPAKKRSLQEVMESVDRHRWTPPPGTPTGSEMIIAEREKWRQPM' A
#
# COMPACT_ATOMS: atom_id res chain seq x y z
N MET A 1 -35.04 -17.91 19.16
CA MET A 1 -34.40 -16.81 18.41
C MET A 1 -34.58 -15.52 19.19
N THR A 2 -33.60 -15.24 20.05
CA THR A 2 -33.51 -13.98 20.80
C THR A 2 -32.66 -12.96 20.03
N VAL A 3 -32.68 -11.72 20.50
CA VAL A 3 -31.84 -10.64 19.93
C VAL A 3 -30.35 -10.96 20.12
N GLU A 4 -30.01 -11.64 21.20
CA GLU A 4 -28.64 -12.07 21.54
C GLU A 4 -28.15 -13.15 20.58
N GLU A 5 -29.00 -14.12 20.25
CA GLU A 5 -28.72 -15.15 19.25
C GLU A 5 -28.50 -14.54 17.86
N LEU A 6 -29.32 -13.55 17.49
CA LEU A 6 -29.17 -12.83 16.23
C LEU A 6 -27.84 -12.04 16.17
N LYS A 7 -27.47 -11.36 17.26
CA LYS A 7 -26.17 -10.66 17.35
C LYS A 7 -25.00 -11.63 17.21
N ALA A 8 -25.07 -12.80 17.85
CA ALA A 8 -24.03 -13.81 17.74
C ALA A 8 -23.85 -14.31 16.30
N ILE A 9 -24.96 -14.55 15.59
CA ILE A 9 -24.94 -14.95 14.17
C ILE A 9 -24.31 -13.85 13.30
N ILE A 10 -24.69 -12.59 13.51
CA ILE A 10 -24.14 -11.46 12.75
C ILE A 10 -22.62 -11.36 12.96
N THR A 11 -22.15 -11.42 14.22
CA THR A 11 -20.72 -11.37 14.53
C THR A 11 -19.97 -12.51 13.85
N GLN A 12 -20.51 -13.72 13.88
CA GLN A 12 -19.89 -14.87 13.24
C GLN A 12 -19.77 -14.70 11.71
N VAL A 13 -20.82 -14.18 11.06
CA VAL A 13 -20.81 -13.94 9.60
C VAL A 13 -19.83 -12.83 9.23
N VAL A 14 -19.75 -11.77 10.02
CA VAL A 14 -18.82 -10.65 9.78
C VAL A 14 -17.37 -11.10 9.97
N ASP A 15 -17.08 -11.85 11.03
CA ASP A 15 -15.73 -12.39 11.28
C ASP A 15 -15.27 -13.33 10.16
N GLU A 16 -16.18 -14.19 9.68
CA GLU A 16 -15.89 -15.10 8.57
C GLU A 16 -15.58 -14.34 7.28
N ARG A 17 -16.36 -13.29 6.95
CA ARG A 17 -16.09 -12.44 5.79
C ARG A 17 -14.76 -11.69 5.91
N LEU A 18 -14.46 -11.13 7.08
CA LEU A 18 -13.18 -10.45 7.31
C LEU A 18 -11.99 -11.40 7.18
N ARG A 19 -12.12 -12.66 7.61
CA ARG A 19 -11.07 -13.68 7.42
C ARG A 19 -10.87 -14.01 5.95
N GLN A 20 -11.97 -14.17 5.20
CA GLN A 20 -11.93 -14.44 3.77
C GLN A 20 -11.33 -13.25 2.98
N GLU A 21 -11.63 -12.01 3.35
CA GLU A 21 -11.03 -10.81 2.75
C GLU A 21 -9.53 -10.69 3.04
N ARG A 22 -9.09 -11.03 4.26
CA ARG A 22 -7.66 -11.09 4.58
C ARG A 22 -6.94 -12.16 3.77
N GLN A 23 -7.58 -13.30 3.55
CA GLN A 23 -7.04 -14.41 2.73
C GLN A 23 -7.14 -14.17 1.22
N SER A 24 -8.09 -13.34 0.77
CA SER A 24 -8.25 -12.96 -0.64
C SER A 24 -7.39 -11.78 -1.05
N SER A 25 -6.52 -11.28 -0.14
CA SER A 25 -5.33 -10.55 -0.57
C SER A 25 -4.61 -11.44 -1.58
N ILE A 26 -4.71 -11.02 -2.84
CA ILE A 26 -4.20 -11.66 -4.06
C ILE A 26 -3.00 -12.52 -3.67
N PRO A 27 -2.92 -13.82 -4.03
CA PRO A 27 -1.69 -14.56 -3.83
C PRO A 27 -0.64 -13.81 -4.64
N ALA A 28 0.09 -12.91 -3.97
CA ALA A 28 1.29 -12.34 -4.48
C ALA A 28 2.08 -13.60 -4.76
N LYS A 29 2.29 -13.91 -6.05
CA LYS A 29 3.29 -14.90 -6.46
C LYS A 29 4.45 -14.63 -5.52
N LYS A 30 4.76 -15.59 -4.64
CA LYS A 30 5.77 -15.42 -3.60
C LYS A 30 7.09 -15.27 -4.34
N ARG A 31 7.36 -14.07 -4.84
CA ARG A 31 8.60 -13.71 -5.49
C ARG A 31 9.66 -13.89 -4.42
N SER A 32 10.72 -14.59 -4.77
CA SER A 32 11.85 -14.68 -3.85
C SER A 32 12.38 -13.26 -3.61
N LEU A 33 12.95 -13.01 -2.43
CA LEU A 33 13.63 -11.74 -2.19
C LEU A 33 14.70 -11.47 -3.26
N GLN A 34 15.35 -12.54 -3.73
CA GLN A 34 16.30 -12.48 -4.83
C GLN A 34 15.67 -11.94 -6.13
N GLU A 35 14.52 -12.47 -6.56
CA GLU A 35 13.81 -11.99 -7.76
C GLU A 35 13.43 -10.50 -7.64
N VAL A 36 13.04 -10.07 -6.44
CA VAL A 36 12.73 -8.66 -6.17
C VAL A 36 13.98 -7.78 -6.27
N MET A 37 15.09 -8.20 -5.67
CA MET A 37 16.35 -7.45 -5.72
C MET A 37 16.91 -7.37 -7.15
N GLU A 38 16.89 -8.48 -7.89
CA GLU A 38 17.29 -8.52 -9.30
C GLU A 38 16.40 -7.61 -10.16
N SER A 39 15.10 -7.54 -9.86
CA SER A 39 14.20 -6.61 -10.52
C SER A 39 14.53 -5.16 -10.18
N VAL A 40 14.83 -4.84 -8.93
CA VAL A 40 15.23 -3.48 -8.52
C VAL A 40 16.47 -3.06 -9.28
N ASP A 41 17.50 -3.90 -9.34
CA ASP A 41 18.75 -3.58 -10.03
C ASP A 41 18.55 -3.40 -11.54
N ARG A 42 17.75 -4.27 -12.18
CA ARG A 42 17.46 -4.17 -13.62
C ARG A 42 16.73 -2.88 -14.01
N HIS A 43 15.85 -2.40 -13.13
CA HIS A 43 15.03 -1.21 -13.39
C HIS A 43 15.56 0.04 -12.68
N ARG A 44 16.73 -0.05 -12.07
CA ARG A 44 17.34 1.07 -11.37
C ARG A 44 17.75 2.14 -12.38
N TRP A 45 17.04 3.25 -12.35
CA TRP A 45 17.40 4.43 -13.11
C TRP A 45 18.31 5.33 -12.26
N THR A 46 19.50 5.64 -12.77
CA THR A 46 20.37 6.66 -12.19
C THR A 46 20.04 7.99 -12.86
N PRO A 47 19.46 8.96 -12.15
CA PRO A 47 19.14 10.24 -12.74
C PRO A 47 20.41 11.00 -13.12
N PRO A 48 20.39 11.82 -14.20
CA PRO A 48 21.53 12.63 -14.59
C PRO A 48 21.86 13.68 -13.51
N PRO A 49 23.12 14.18 -13.48
CA PRO A 49 23.51 15.24 -12.55
C PRO A 49 22.58 16.47 -12.65
N GLY A 50 22.25 17.07 -11.50
CA GLY A 50 21.33 18.20 -11.44
C GLY A 50 19.85 17.83 -11.43
N THR A 51 19.49 16.54 -11.49
CA THR A 51 18.11 16.11 -11.28
C THR A 51 17.72 16.36 -9.81
N PRO A 52 16.59 17.05 -9.55
CA PRO A 52 16.12 17.26 -8.20
C PRO A 52 15.87 15.94 -7.47
N THR A 53 16.31 15.88 -6.23
CA THR A 53 15.95 14.80 -5.31
C THR A 53 14.46 14.86 -4.97
N GLY A 54 13.88 13.73 -4.54
CA GLY A 54 12.49 13.70 -4.10
C GLY A 54 12.19 14.71 -3.00
N SER A 55 13.14 14.94 -2.09
CA SER A 55 13.00 15.95 -1.02
C SER A 55 12.94 17.37 -1.59
N GLU A 56 13.79 17.72 -2.55
CA GLU A 56 13.78 19.03 -3.21
C GLU A 56 12.46 19.27 -3.95
N MET A 57 11.93 18.24 -4.62
CA MET A 57 10.63 18.31 -5.28
C MET A 57 9.48 18.55 -4.29
N ILE A 58 9.49 17.85 -3.14
CA ILE A 58 8.48 18.02 -2.09
C ILE A 58 8.54 19.43 -1.50
N ILE A 59 9.75 19.96 -1.27
CA ILE A 59 9.95 21.31 -0.74
C ILE A 59 9.47 22.36 -1.75
N ALA A 60 9.86 22.22 -3.02
CA ALA A 60 9.45 23.13 -4.09
C ALA A 60 7.92 23.17 -4.24
N GLU A 61 7.27 22.00 -4.17
CA GLU A 61 5.82 21.93 -4.20
C GLU A 61 5.23 22.63 -2.98
N ARG A 62 5.68 22.31 -1.76
CA ARG A 62 5.17 22.99 -0.54
C ARG A 62 5.32 24.50 -0.58
N GLU A 63 6.40 25.00 -1.16
CA GLU A 63 6.63 26.43 -1.28
C GLU A 63 5.66 27.09 -2.24
N LYS A 64 5.33 26.44 -3.36
CA LYS A 64 4.29 26.89 -4.29
C LYS A 64 2.92 27.04 -3.62
N TRP A 65 2.58 26.15 -2.70
CA TRP A 65 1.30 26.20 -1.96
C TRP A 65 1.25 27.31 -0.90
N ARG A 66 2.40 27.83 -0.47
CA ARG A 66 2.47 28.93 0.52
C ARG A 66 2.40 30.32 -0.10
N GLN A 67 2.59 30.44 -1.41
CA GLN A 67 2.47 31.72 -2.08
C GLN A 67 0.98 32.09 -2.20
N PRO A 68 0.56 33.29 -1.74
CA PRO A 68 -0.80 33.76 -1.98
C PRO A 68 -1.02 33.92 -3.49
N MET A 69 -2.21 33.53 -3.97
CA MET A 69 -2.61 33.72 -5.38
C MET A 69 -2.46 35.17 -5.83
#